data_AF-A0A2S9GIB2-F1
#
_entry.id   AF-A0A2S9GIB2-F1
#
_cell.length_a   1.000
_cell.length_b   1.000
_cell.length_c   1.000
_cell.angle_alpha   90.00
_cell.angle_beta   90.00
_cell.angle_gamma   90.00
#
_symmetry.space_group_name_H-M   'P 1'
#
loop_
_entity.id
_entity.type
_entity.pdbx_description
1 polymer ?
#
loop_
_entity_poly.entity_id
_entity_poly.type
_entity_poly.pdbx_seq_one_letter_code
_entity_poly.pdbx_strand_id
1 'polypeptide(L)' 'MPERNVLGGPLDPCGTEPMTGFYRDGCCSTGDEDLGRHTICAVVTDEFLAHQRSIG' A
#
# COMPACT_ATOMS: atom_id res chain seq x y z
N MET A 1 2.63 11.89 -14.53
CA MET A 1 1.30 11.34 -14.89
C MET A 1 0.58 11.01 -13.59
N PRO A 2 -0.75 11.11 -13.49
CA PRO A 2 -1.45 10.63 -12.30
C PRO A 2 -1.17 9.14 -12.11
N GLU A 3 -1.00 8.71 -10.86
CA GLU A 3 -0.83 7.30 -10.54
C GLU A 3 -2.08 6.52 -10.93
N ARG A 4 -1.85 5.26 -11.33
CA ARG A 4 -2.90 4.40 -11.87
C ARG A 4 -2.97 3.10 -11.11
N ASN A 5 -4.18 2.61 -10.91
CA ASN A 5 -4.42 1.27 -10.42
C ASN A 5 -4.13 0.23 -11.52
N VAL A 6 -4.16 -1.06 -11.16
CA VAL A 6 -3.86 -2.18 -12.06
C VAL A 6 -4.83 -2.33 -13.24
N LEU A 7 -5.98 -1.65 -13.21
CA LEU A 7 -6.97 -1.62 -14.28
C LEU A 7 -6.73 -0.44 -15.25
N GLY A 8 -5.69 0.36 -15.02
CA GLY A 8 -5.35 1.55 -15.81
C GLY A 8 -6.15 2.80 -15.45
N GLY A 9 -7.06 2.73 -14.48
CA GLY A 9 -7.81 3.87 -13.95
C GLY A 9 -7.03 4.66 -12.90
N PRO A 10 -7.59 5.76 -12.35
CA PRO A 10 -6.99 6.49 -11.23
C PRO A 10 -6.73 5.58 -10.02
N LEU A 11 -5.68 5.87 -9.25
CA LEU A 11 -5.42 5.19 -7.98
C LEU A 11 -6.39 5.70 -6.90
N ASP A 12 -7.14 4.80 -6.28
CA ASP A 12 -8.05 5.11 -5.18
C ASP A 12 -7.32 5.07 -3.82
N PRO A 13 -7.83 5.78 -2.78
CA PRO A 13 -7.33 5.64 -1.42
C PRO A 13 -7.44 4.19 -0.91
N CYS A 14 -6.38 3.71 -0.26
CA CYS A 14 -6.34 2.39 0.35
C CYS A 14 -6.88 2.40 1.79
N GLY A 15 -6.50 3.39 2.61
CA GLY A 15 -6.93 3.46 4.01
C GLY A 15 -6.47 4.74 4.71
N THR A 16 -7.39 5.36 5.45
CA THR A 16 -7.17 6.63 6.17
C THR A 16 -7.29 6.50 7.69
N GLU A 17 -7.88 5.41 8.20
CA GLU A 17 -8.02 5.12 9.63
C GLU A 17 -7.73 3.63 9.88
N PRO A 18 -6.46 3.27 10.16
CA PRO A 18 -5.27 4.14 10.26
C PRO A 18 -4.80 4.71 8.91
N MET A 19 -4.07 5.83 8.94
CA MET A 19 -3.49 6.42 7.72
C MET A 19 -2.41 5.51 7.12
N THR A 20 -2.63 5.06 5.89
CA THR A 20 -1.75 4.14 5.14
C THR A 20 -0.87 4.87 4.11
N GLY A 21 -0.17 4.11 3.27
CA GLY A 21 0.72 4.63 2.22
C GLY A 21 2.14 4.92 2.69
N PHE A 22 3.14 4.71 1.83
CA PHE A 22 4.54 5.02 2.15
C PHE A 22 4.71 6.50 2.51
N TYR A 23 4.10 7.39 1.74
CA TYR A 23 4.10 8.84 1.98
C TYR A 23 3.06 9.31 3.03
N ARG A 24 2.33 8.38 3.66
CA ARG A 24 1.27 8.66 4.65
C ARG A 24 0.16 9.57 4.14
N ASP A 25 -0.23 9.38 2.88
CA ASP A 25 -1.29 10.10 2.16
C ASP A 25 -2.59 9.27 2.00
N GLY A 26 -2.59 8.02 2.49
CA GLY A 26 -3.70 7.09 2.38
C GLY A 26 -3.74 6.30 1.07
N CYS A 27 -2.76 6.48 0.17
CA CYS A 27 -2.68 5.81 -1.13
C CYS A 27 -1.47 4.87 -1.19
N CYS A 28 -1.56 3.83 -2.03
CA CYS A 28 -0.42 2.94 -2.33
C CYS A 28 0.51 3.54 -3.41
N SER A 29 0.75 4.84 -3.27
CA SER A 29 1.65 5.63 -4.11
C SER A 29 3.11 5.25 -3.84
N THR A 30 3.98 5.36 -4.85
CA THR A 30 5.40 4.97 -4.72
C THR A 30 6.31 5.92 -5.50
N GLY A 31 7.60 5.89 -5.18
CA GLY A 31 8.63 6.69 -5.85
C GLY A 31 10.02 6.13 -5.60
N ASP A 32 11.06 6.90 -5.92
CA ASP A 32 12.44 6.42 -5.82
C ASP A 32 12.87 6.11 -4.37
N GLU A 33 12.28 6.82 -3.41
CA GLU A 33 12.51 6.67 -1.97
C GLU A 33 11.92 5.36 -1.41
N ASP A 34 10.86 4.83 -2.03
CA ASP A 34 10.13 3.65 -1.57
C ASP A 34 10.73 2.37 -2.14
N LEU A 35 11.87 1.97 -1.58
CA LEU A 35 12.58 0.75 -1.99
C LEU A 35 11.76 -0.53 -1.74
N GLY A 36 10.84 -0.49 -0.76
CA GLY A 36 9.94 -1.60 -0.41
C GLY A 36 8.76 -1.77 -1.36
N ARG A 37 8.49 -0.77 -2.21
CA ARG A 37 7.40 -0.77 -3.20
C ARG A 37 6.04 -1.10 -2.57
N HIS A 38 5.58 -0.23 -1.67
CA HIS A 38 4.29 -0.32 -0.99
C HIS A 38 3.10 0.01 -1.93
N THR A 39 3.01 -0.72 -3.05
CA THR A 39 2.06 -0.47 -4.16
C THR A 39 0.83 -1.38 -4.14
N ILE A 40 0.71 -2.27 -3.16
CA ILE A 40 -0.39 -3.22 -3.02
C ILE A 40 -1.30 -2.76 -1.88
N CYS A 41 -2.55 -2.40 -2.20
CA CYS A 41 -3.59 -2.25 -1.19
C CYS A 41 -4.16 -3.62 -0.84
N ALA A 42 -4.15 -3.97 0.46
CA ALA A 42 -4.61 -5.28 0.93
C ALA A 42 -5.49 -5.14 2.18
N VAL A 43 -6.55 -5.94 2.23
CA VAL A 43 -7.25 -6.24 3.48
C VAL A 43 -6.53 -7.42 4.11
N VAL A 44 -5.94 -7.19 5.29
CA VAL A 44 -5.09 -8.18 5.96
C VAL A 44 -5.88 -9.04 6.95
N THR A 45 -5.39 -10.25 7.18
CA THR A 45 -5.91 -11.19 8.18
C THR A 45 -4.88 -11.42 9.28
N ASP A 46 -5.30 -11.99 10.40
CA ASP A 46 -4.40 -12.33 11.51
C ASP A 46 -3.30 -13.32 11.09
N GLU A 47 -3.62 -14.29 10.22
CA GLU A 47 -2.65 -15.24 9.68
C GLU A 47 -1.58 -14.54 8.84
N PHE A 48 -1.99 -13.61 7.97
CA PHE A 48 -1.06 -12.82 7.17
C PHE A 48 -0.11 -12.01 8.08
N LEU A 49 -0.67 -11.32 9.08
CA LEU A 49 0.12 -10.54 10.03
C LEU A 49 1.11 -11.41 10.82
N ALA A 50 0.68 -12.58 11.27
CA ALA A 50 1.54 -13.54 11.98
C ALA A 50 2.67 -14.05 11.09
N HIS A 51 2.37 -14.37 9.82
CA HIS A 51 3.37 -14.83 8.87
C HIS A 51 4.38 -13.74 8.52
N GLN A 52 3.94 -12.52 8.18
CA GLN A 52 4.86 -11.40 7.88
C GLN A 52 5.79 -11.13 9.06
N ARG A 53 5.25 -11.09 10.30
CA ARG A 53 6.08 -10.95 11.51
C ARG A 53 7.12 -12.06 11.67
N SER A 54 6.86 -13.28 11.18
CA SER A 54 7.79 -14.41 11.29
C SER A 54 8.95 -14.34 10.30
N ILE A 55 8.79 -13.65 9.16
CA ILE A 55 9.77 -13.58 8.08
C ILE A 55 10.60 -12.29 8.08
N GLY A 56 10.22 -11.30 8.89
CA GLY A 56 10.91 -10.01 9.02
C GLY A 56 10.31 -8.93 8.14
#